data_AF-A0A3C0E9Y6-F1
#
_entry.id   AF-A0A3C0E9Y6-F1
#
_cell.length_a   1.000
_cell.length_b   1.000
_cell.length_c   1.000
_cell.angle_alpha   90.00
_cell.angle_beta   90.00
_cell.angle_gamma   90.00
#
_symmetry.space_group_name_H-M   'P 1'
#
loop_
_entity.id
_entity.type
_entity.pdbx_description
1 polymer ?
#
loop_
_entity_poly.entity_id
_entity_poly.type
_entity_poly.pdbx_seq_one_letter_code
_entity_poly.pdbx_strand_id
1 'polypeptide(L)'
;MEFFLLSVGTLVPILLFLVVIHELGHFATARSLGVKVLEFGVGFPPRAFGFYTGNTRVLIAPNTRFINLSGETDLQPGSLVKVTSDEDAEGNLVARIIELPPKGVGWAARIGLKGGANEQPDAGEPEVVVDSDQLLKHEGKVRSVENGSMVLADMLYSVNWAPLGGFVRLAGESNPAIPRSLASKGVGTRFLVLVAGPLMNALLPIAIFTVLLMMPQDVLVGQVAVDAVTEGSPAQAAGIQQDDIILSSDGAKIENAGDLIRYINLKGGSSMEWLVARGSHQEIIRV
;
A
#
# COMPACT_ATOMS: atom_id res chain seq x y z
N MET A 1 6.70 29.10 -11.18
CA MET A 1 7.56 27.97 -10.80
C MET A 1 7.22 27.41 -9.43
N GLU A 2 6.92 28.24 -8.42
CA GLU A 2 6.52 27.77 -7.08
C GLU A 2 5.31 26.85 -7.07
N PHE A 3 4.21 27.22 -7.74
CA PHE A 3 3.02 26.37 -7.82
C PHE A 3 3.33 24.99 -8.40
N PHE A 4 4.12 24.93 -9.48
CA PHE A 4 4.53 23.67 -10.09
C PHE A 4 5.37 22.81 -9.15
N LEU A 5 6.35 23.40 -8.44
CA LEU A 5 7.19 22.69 -7.49
C LEU A 5 6.39 22.17 -6.28
N LEU A 6 5.41 22.94 -5.80
CA LEU A 6 4.51 22.51 -4.73
C LEU A 6 3.58 21.38 -5.18
N SER A 7 2.99 21.48 -6.38
CA SER A 7 2.13 20.42 -6.90
C SER A 7 2.90 19.11 -7.13
N VAL A 8 4.07 19.17 -7.77
CA VAL A 8 4.91 17.97 -7.98
C VAL A 8 5.44 17.44 -6.64
N GLY A 9 5.87 18.34 -5.75
CA GLY A 9 6.40 17.99 -4.43
C GLY A 9 5.39 17.31 -3.50
N THR A 10 4.10 17.64 -3.63
CA THR A 10 3.01 17.00 -2.87
C THR A 10 2.49 15.73 -3.54
N LEU A 11 2.44 15.69 -4.87
CA LEU A 11 1.96 14.53 -5.63
C LEU A 11 2.83 13.28 -5.43
N VAL A 12 4.15 13.42 -5.50
CA VAL A 12 5.07 12.26 -5.45
C VAL A 12 4.94 11.49 -4.13
N PRO A 13 4.98 12.11 -2.94
CA PRO A 13 4.75 11.41 -1.68
C PRO A 13 3.38 10.75 -1.58
N ILE A 14 2.32 11.40 -2.06
CA ILE A 14 0.95 10.85 -2.02
C ILE A 14 0.86 9.60 -2.91
N LEU A 15 1.40 9.66 -4.13
CA LEU A 15 1.44 8.51 -5.02
C LEU A 15 2.27 7.37 -4.44
N LEU A 16 3.43 7.66 -3.87
CA LEU A 16 4.27 6.66 -3.22
C LEU A 16 3.53 5.98 -2.07
N PHE A 17 2.83 6.75 -1.23
CA PHE A 17 2.02 6.22 -0.14
C PHE A 17 0.89 5.31 -0.64
N LEU A 18 0.14 5.75 -1.65
CA LEU A 18 -0.93 4.96 -2.26
C LEU A 18 -0.42 3.67 -2.88
N VAL A 19 0.75 3.70 -3.52
CA VAL A 19 1.37 2.49 -4.09
C VAL A 19 1.80 1.53 -2.99
N VAL A 20 2.42 2.02 -1.91
CA VAL A 20 2.81 1.15 -0.78
C VAL A 20 1.58 0.45 -0.19
N ILE A 21 0.47 1.17 -0.01
CA ILE A 21 -0.79 0.58 0.49
C ILE A 21 -1.37 -0.42 -0.53
N HIS A 22 -1.27 -0.13 -1.82
CA HIS A 22 -1.67 -1.05 -2.89
C HIS A 22 -0.90 -2.38 -2.83
N GLU A 23 0.44 -2.30 -2.84
CA GLU A 23 1.30 -3.48 -2.76
C GLU A 23 1.10 -4.24 -1.44
N LEU A 24 0.86 -3.52 -0.34
CA LEU A 24 0.56 -4.12 0.96
C LEU A 24 -0.71 -4.99 0.90
N GLY A 25 -1.71 -4.60 0.10
CA GLY A 25 -2.92 -5.40 -0.12
C GLY A 25 -2.62 -6.76 -0.77
N HIS A 26 -1.83 -6.77 -1.84
CA HIS A 26 -1.35 -8.01 -2.47
C HIS A 26 -0.53 -8.86 -1.50
N PHE A 27 0.43 -8.22 -0.81
CA PHE A 27 1.31 -8.88 0.15
C PHE A 27 0.55 -9.56 1.29
N ALA A 28 -0.35 -8.82 1.96
CA ALA A 28 -1.09 -9.30 3.11
C ALA A 28 -2.00 -10.48 2.72
N THR A 29 -2.71 -10.35 1.60
CA THR A 29 -3.63 -11.38 1.10
C THR A 29 -2.88 -12.63 0.62
N ALA A 30 -1.75 -12.47 -0.08
CA ALA A 30 -0.93 -13.60 -0.49
C ALA A 30 -0.41 -14.39 0.71
N ARG A 31 0.10 -13.69 1.74
CA ARG A 31 0.61 -14.34 2.96
C ARG A 31 -0.49 -15.03 3.78
N SER A 32 -1.68 -14.43 3.88
CA SER A 32 -2.79 -15.04 4.63
C SER A 32 -3.32 -16.31 3.94
N LEU A 33 -3.17 -16.41 2.61
CA LEU A 33 -3.58 -17.58 1.82
C LEU A 33 -2.47 -18.61 1.63
N GLY A 34 -1.33 -18.43 2.31
CA GLY A 34 -0.20 -19.36 2.30
C GLY A 34 0.59 -19.37 0.99
N VAL A 35 0.53 -18.28 0.21
CA VAL A 35 1.39 -18.07 -0.96
C VAL A 35 2.72 -17.49 -0.49
N LYS A 36 3.83 -18.04 -1.00
CA LYS A 36 5.15 -17.56 -0.65
C LYS A 36 5.45 -16.23 -1.37
N VAL A 37 5.78 -15.20 -0.60
CA VAL A 37 6.25 -13.91 -1.13
C VAL A 37 7.78 -13.87 -1.06
N LEU A 38 8.42 -13.53 -2.17
CA LEU A 38 9.87 -13.47 -2.32
C LEU A 38 10.40 -12.04 -2.14
N GLU A 39 9.70 -11.05 -2.67
CA GLU A 39 10.12 -9.65 -2.59
C GLU A 39 8.93 -8.72 -2.45
N PHE A 40 9.06 -7.72 -1.59
CA PHE A 40 8.21 -6.54 -1.48
C PHE A 40 9.04 -5.32 -1.89
N GLY A 41 8.82 -4.81 -3.09
CA GLY A 41 9.58 -3.73 -3.68
C GLY A 41 8.78 -2.43 -3.74
N VAL A 42 9.36 -1.35 -3.26
CA VAL A 42 8.83 0.01 -3.44
C VAL A 42 9.66 0.71 -4.52
N GLY A 43 9.00 1.20 -5.56
CA GLY A 43 9.64 1.80 -6.74
C GLY A 43 10.11 0.79 -7.78
N PHE A 44 10.57 1.28 -8.93
CA PHE A 44 11.16 0.47 -10.00
C PHE A 44 12.68 0.36 -9.89
N PRO A 45 13.26 -0.79 -10.28
CA PRO A 45 14.71 -1.01 -10.33
C PRO A 45 15.45 0.13 -11.06
N PRO A 46 16.70 0.44 -10.68
CA PRO A 46 17.60 -0.37 -9.84
C PRO A 46 17.37 -0.26 -8.33
N ARG A 47 17.72 -1.33 -7.60
CA ARG A 47 17.62 -1.40 -6.14
C ARG A 47 18.59 -0.41 -5.48
N ALA A 48 18.06 0.48 -4.64
CA ALA A 48 18.83 1.42 -3.86
C ALA A 48 19.25 0.80 -2.52
N PHE A 49 18.27 0.26 -1.79
CA PHE A 49 18.46 -0.39 -0.50
C PHE A 49 17.56 -1.62 -0.39
N GLY A 50 17.93 -2.57 0.45
CA GLY A 50 17.04 -3.67 0.80
C GLY A 50 17.59 -4.52 1.92
N PHE A 51 16.68 -5.20 2.62
CA PHE A 51 17.02 -6.07 3.74
C PHE A 51 16.20 -7.37 3.67
N TYR A 52 16.88 -8.47 4.00
CA TYR A 52 16.30 -9.80 4.00
C TYR A 52 15.71 -10.13 5.37
N THR A 53 14.52 -10.71 5.36
CA THR A 53 13.76 -11.14 6.54
C THR A 53 13.17 -12.53 6.31
N GLY A 54 12.50 -13.08 7.33
CA GLY A 54 11.93 -14.42 7.28
C GLY A 54 12.82 -15.47 7.95
N ASN A 55 12.19 -16.61 8.23
CA ASN A 55 12.76 -17.78 8.89
C ASN A 55 12.31 -19.04 8.13
N THR A 56 12.57 -19.09 6.82
CA THR A 56 12.20 -20.25 6.01
C THR A 56 13.17 -21.38 6.30
N ARG A 57 12.68 -22.46 6.89
CA ARG A 57 13.46 -23.68 7.07
C ARG A 57 13.50 -24.45 5.76
N VAL A 58 14.70 -24.81 5.33
CA VAL A 58 14.96 -25.63 4.15
C VAL A 58 15.85 -26.79 4.59
N LEU A 59 15.43 -28.01 4.28
CA LEU A 59 16.19 -29.24 4.50
C LEU A 59 17.26 -29.37 3.42
N ILE A 60 18.45 -29.76 3.81
CA ILE A 60 19.55 -30.07 2.90
C ILE A 60 19.53 -31.58 2.71
N ALA A 61 19.28 -32.02 1.47
CA ALA A 61 19.24 -33.43 1.16
C ALA A 61 20.63 -33.91 0.74
N PRO A 62 20.94 -35.22 0.86
CA PRO A 62 22.21 -35.76 0.39
C PRO A 62 22.46 -35.56 -1.11
N ASN A 63 21.40 -35.33 -1.90
CA ASN A 63 21.46 -35.05 -3.32
C ASN A 63 21.44 -33.55 -3.67
N THR A 64 21.59 -32.65 -2.70
CA THR A 64 21.68 -31.22 -2.94
C THR A 64 22.98 -30.89 -3.68
N ARG A 65 22.87 -30.23 -4.84
CA ARG A 65 24.03 -29.75 -5.61
C ARG A 65 24.51 -28.41 -5.06
N PHE A 66 25.80 -28.33 -4.77
CA PHE A 66 26.47 -27.11 -4.32
C PHE A 66 27.24 -26.47 -5.47
N ILE A 67 26.97 -25.19 -5.75
CA ILE A 67 27.65 -24.40 -6.79
C ILE A 67 28.45 -23.29 -6.09
N ASN A 68 29.74 -23.18 -6.39
CA ASN A 68 30.70 -22.29 -5.72
C ASN A 68 30.84 -22.54 -4.20
N LEU A 69 30.54 -23.76 -3.77
CA LEU A 69 30.63 -24.23 -2.39
C LEU A 69 31.18 -25.66 -2.42
N SER A 70 32.05 -26.02 -1.47
CA SER A 70 32.59 -27.38 -1.35
C SER A 70 31.67 -28.29 -0.51
N GLY A 71 30.73 -27.72 0.25
CA GLY A 71 29.68 -28.45 0.95
C GLY A 71 28.94 -27.61 2.00
N GLU A 72 28.17 -28.28 2.86
CA GLU A 72 27.37 -27.64 3.93
C GLU A 72 28.20 -26.83 4.92
N THR A 73 29.45 -27.23 5.17
CA THR A 73 30.37 -26.55 6.09
C THR A 73 30.79 -25.15 5.64
N ASP A 74 30.64 -24.84 4.36
CA ASP A 74 30.95 -23.51 3.81
C ASP A 74 29.78 -22.52 3.99
N LEU A 75 28.60 -23.00 4.40
CA LEU A 75 27.42 -22.18 4.66
C LEU A 75 27.52 -21.51 6.02
N GLN A 76 28.14 -20.33 6.03
CA GLN A 76 28.21 -19.50 7.24
C GLN A 76 26.96 -18.62 7.40
N PRO A 77 26.47 -18.40 8.63
CA PRO A 77 25.48 -17.38 8.92
C PRO A 77 25.85 -16.02 8.32
N GLY A 78 24.90 -15.37 7.64
CA GLY A 78 25.08 -14.10 6.94
C GLY A 78 25.40 -14.24 5.45
N SER A 79 25.77 -15.42 4.97
CA SER A 79 26.04 -15.67 3.55
C SER A 79 24.76 -15.51 2.73
N LEU A 80 24.84 -14.74 1.63
CA LEU A 80 23.73 -14.61 0.67
C LEU A 80 23.82 -15.76 -0.32
N VAL A 81 22.80 -16.62 -0.35
CA VAL A 81 22.75 -17.80 -1.22
C VAL A 81 21.49 -17.77 -2.08
N LYS A 82 21.58 -18.32 -3.28
CA LYS A 82 20.42 -18.67 -4.10
C LYS A 82 20.12 -20.14 -3.84
N VAL A 83 18.87 -20.43 -3.51
CA VAL A 83 18.42 -21.78 -3.21
C VAL A 83 17.27 -22.12 -4.15
N THR A 84 17.41 -23.26 -4.81
CA THR A 84 16.37 -23.86 -5.62
C THR A 84 15.83 -25.05 -4.83
N SER A 85 14.61 -24.91 -4.32
CA SER A 85 13.99 -25.88 -3.41
C SER A 85 12.75 -26.53 -4.02
N ASP A 86 12.51 -27.76 -3.58
CA ASP A 86 11.33 -28.56 -3.86
C ASP A 86 10.53 -28.77 -2.56
N GLU A 87 9.31 -29.28 -2.62
CA GLU A 87 8.52 -29.62 -1.43
C GLU A 87 8.38 -31.14 -1.30
N ASP A 88 8.73 -31.69 -0.14
CA ASP A 88 8.58 -33.13 0.12
C ASP A 88 7.12 -33.51 0.43
N ALA A 89 6.85 -34.81 0.58
CA ALA A 89 5.51 -35.33 0.90
C ALA A 89 4.97 -34.86 2.26
N GLU A 90 5.83 -34.30 3.12
CA GLU A 90 5.52 -33.80 4.46
C GLU A 90 5.33 -32.27 4.47
N GLY A 91 5.53 -31.60 3.33
CA GLY A 91 5.38 -30.15 3.18
C GLY A 91 6.63 -29.33 3.57
N ASN A 92 7.77 -30.00 3.77
CA ASN A 92 9.03 -29.32 4.04
C ASN A 92 9.72 -28.92 2.73
N LEU A 93 10.37 -27.76 2.74
CA LEU A 93 11.20 -27.34 1.62
C LEU A 93 12.51 -28.09 1.66
N VAL A 94 12.89 -28.72 0.56
CA VAL A 94 14.14 -29.48 0.39
C VAL A 94 14.98 -28.82 -0.69
N ALA A 95 16.21 -28.42 -0.35
CA ALA A 95 17.13 -27.82 -1.30
C ALA A 95 17.58 -28.84 -2.35
N ARG A 96 17.44 -28.52 -3.63
CA ARG A 96 18.03 -29.28 -4.73
C ARG A 96 19.33 -28.66 -5.21
N ILE A 97 19.40 -27.32 -5.21
CA ILE A 97 20.59 -26.57 -5.62
C ILE A 97 20.82 -25.42 -4.62
N ILE A 98 22.05 -25.27 -4.16
CA ILE A 98 22.51 -24.12 -3.36
C ILE A 98 23.70 -23.49 -4.08
N GLU A 99 23.53 -22.24 -4.48
CA GLU A 99 24.55 -21.46 -5.19
C GLU A 99 24.99 -20.26 -4.35
N LEU A 100 26.30 -20.11 -4.18
CA LEU A 100 26.90 -18.88 -3.68
C LEU A 100 27.25 -17.96 -4.86
N PRO A 101 26.63 -16.77 -4.99
CA PRO A 101 26.97 -15.85 -6.08
C PRO A 101 28.44 -15.42 -5.96
N PRO A 102 29.19 -15.33 -7.08
CA PRO A 102 30.62 -15.06 -7.04
C PRO A 102 30.94 -13.73 -6.34
N LYS A 103 31.94 -13.76 -5.45
CA LYS A 103 32.45 -12.56 -4.78
C LYS A 103 33.05 -11.61 -5.84
N GLY A 104 32.44 -10.45 -6.06
CA GLY A 104 33.00 -9.42 -6.94
C GLY A 104 32.15 -9.01 -8.15
N VAL A 105 30.90 -9.46 -8.25
CA VAL A 105 30.01 -8.95 -9.31
C VAL A 105 29.74 -7.45 -9.05
N GLY A 106 30.38 -6.61 -9.88
CA GLY A 106 30.34 -5.16 -9.79
C GLY A 106 28.93 -4.60 -9.80
N TRP A 107 28.79 -3.36 -9.31
CA TRP A 107 27.54 -2.62 -9.17
C TRP A 107 26.58 -2.76 -10.38
N ALA A 108 27.12 -2.88 -11.60
CA ALA A 108 26.41 -3.10 -12.86
C ALA A 108 25.48 -4.33 -12.94
N ALA A 109 25.80 -5.46 -12.28
CA ALA A 109 24.89 -6.62 -12.29
C ALA A 109 23.85 -6.58 -11.17
N ARG A 110 24.09 -5.79 -10.10
CA ARG A 110 23.17 -5.63 -8.96
C ARG A 110 22.04 -4.64 -9.27
N ILE A 111 22.24 -3.77 -10.25
CA ILE A 111 21.29 -2.75 -10.72
C ILE A 111 20.39 -3.21 -11.88
N GLY A 112 20.40 -4.50 -12.24
CA GLY A 112 19.47 -5.03 -13.26
C GLY A 112 19.63 -4.45 -14.67
N LEU A 113 20.72 -3.72 -14.96
CA LEU A 113 20.98 -3.08 -16.26
C LEU A 113 21.52 -4.03 -17.34
N LYS A 114 21.64 -5.33 -17.06
CA LYS A 114 21.77 -6.35 -18.11
C LYS A 114 20.46 -7.10 -18.25
N GLY A 115 19.63 -6.63 -19.18
CA GLY A 115 18.74 -7.53 -19.90
C GLY A 115 19.57 -8.63 -20.56
N GLY A 116 19.10 -9.87 -20.48
CA GLY A 116 19.62 -11.03 -21.22
C GLY A 116 21.10 -11.33 -20.98
N ALA A 117 21.42 -12.04 -19.91
CA ALA A 117 22.61 -12.88 -19.93
C ALA A 117 22.17 -14.26 -20.42
N ASN A 118 22.44 -14.55 -21.70
CA ASN A 118 22.46 -15.91 -22.23
C ASN A 118 23.20 -16.80 -21.22
N GLU A 119 22.49 -17.75 -20.62
CA GLU A 119 23.08 -18.94 -20.04
C GLU A 119 23.68 -19.75 -21.19
N GLN A 120 24.95 -19.49 -21.50
CA GLN A 120 25.76 -20.41 -22.29
C GLN A 120 26.20 -21.52 -21.31
N PRO A 121 25.76 -22.77 -21.48
CA PRO A 121 26.16 -23.84 -20.57
C PRO A 121 27.62 -24.19 -20.84
N ASP A 122 28.46 -24.05 -19.82
CA ASP A 122 29.83 -24.54 -19.85
C ASP A 122 29.82 -26.06 -19.77
N ALA A 123 30.54 -26.70 -20.68
CA ALA A 123 30.48 -28.13 -20.95
C ALA A 123 31.27 -28.92 -19.92
N GLY A 124 30.67 -29.99 -19.35
CA GLY A 124 31.48 -31.07 -18.77
C GLY A 124 31.05 -31.71 -17.45
N GLU A 125 29.79 -31.59 -16.99
CA GLU A 125 29.29 -32.42 -15.89
C GLU A 125 28.02 -33.18 -16.33
N PRO A 126 27.86 -34.48 -16.00
CA PRO A 126 26.71 -35.26 -16.42
C PRO A 126 25.42 -34.62 -15.89
N GLU A 127 24.62 -34.12 -16.82
CA GLU A 127 23.38 -33.41 -16.61
C GLU A 127 22.31 -34.39 -16.11
N VAL A 128 22.16 -34.54 -14.79
CA VAL A 128 20.90 -35.03 -14.25
C VAL A 128 19.88 -33.92 -14.53
N VAL A 129 19.04 -34.13 -15.53
CA VAL A 129 17.97 -33.22 -15.95
C VAL A 129 16.94 -33.13 -14.82
N VAL A 130 17.24 -32.33 -13.81
CA VAL A 130 16.26 -31.85 -12.85
C VAL A 130 15.63 -30.63 -13.49
N ASP A 131 14.35 -30.71 -13.84
CA ASP A 131 13.61 -29.60 -14.45
C ASP A 131 13.52 -28.42 -13.47
N SER A 132 14.54 -27.56 -13.52
CA SER A 132 14.74 -26.49 -12.54
C SER A 132 13.67 -25.40 -12.60
N ASP A 133 12.86 -25.37 -13.67
CA ASP A 133 11.82 -24.38 -13.90
C ASP A 133 10.54 -24.69 -13.14
N GLN A 134 10.43 -25.90 -12.59
CA GLN A 134 9.36 -26.32 -11.69
C GLN A 134 9.73 -26.15 -10.21
N LEU A 135 10.97 -25.78 -9.90
CA LEU A 135 11.44 -25.63 -8.53
C LEU A 135 11.29 -24.20 -8.02
N LEU A 136 11.15 -24.05 -6.71
CA LEU A 136 11.10 -22.74 -6.06
C LEU A 136 12.49 -22.12 -6.01
N LYS A 137 12.69 -21.12 -6.86
CA LYS A 137 13.91 -20.30 -6.87
C LYS A 137 13.76 -19.14 -5.89
N HIS A 138 14.53 -19.13 -4.81
CA HIS A 138 14.53 -18.05 -3.83
C HIS A 138 15.95 -17.66 -3.42
N GLU A 139 16.14 -16.39 -3.09
CA GLU A 139 17.43 -15.86 -2.63
C GLU A 139 17.30 -15.38 -1.19
N GLY A 140 18.32 -15.61 -0.37
CA GLY A 140 18.24 -15.24 1.03
C GLY A 140 19.54 -15.31 1.79
N LYS A 141 19.57 -14.64 2.94
CA LYS A 141 20.70 -14.73 3.87
C LYS A 141 20.51 -15.94 4.78
N VAL A 142 21.56 -16.76 4.91
CA VAL A 142 21.59 -17.87 5.87
C VAL A 142 21.56 -17.28 7.29
N ARG A 143 20.60 -17.70 8.12
CA ARG A 143 20.54 -17.33 9.54
C ARG A 143 21.26 -18.35 10.42
N SER A 144 20.98 -19.62 10.19
CA SER A 144 21.60 -20.74 10.89
C SER A 144 21.59 -21.98 10.00
N VAL A 145 22.52 -22.89 10.27
CA VAL A 145 22.60 -24.21 9.67
C VAL A 145 22.74 -25.20 10.82
N GLU A 146 21.78 -26.11 10.95
CA GLU A 146 21.69 -27.09 12.04
C GLU A 146 21.20 -28.43 11.49
N ASN A 147 21.98 -29.50 11.73
CA ASN A 147 21.60 -30.89 11.53
C ASN A 147 20.91 -31.17 10.18
N GLY A 148 21.55 -30.81 9.05
CA GLY A 148 21.01 -31.04 7.71
C GLY A 148 19.82 -30.15 7.35
N SER A 149 19.61 -29.05 8.08
CA SER A 149 18.63 -28.01 7.74
C SER A 149 19.22 -26.62 7.89
N MET A 150 18.77 -25.69 7.04
CA MET A 150 19.18 -24.29 7.07
C MET A 150 17.96 -23.39 7.22
N VAL A 151 18.12 -22.30 7.95
CA VAL A 151 17.10 -21.25 8.06
C VAL A 151 17.51 -20.06 7.22
N LEU A 152 16.64 -19.68 6.29
CA LEU A 152 16.86 -18.59 5.35
C LEU A 152 15.97 -17.39 5.66
N ALA A 153 16.60 -16.22 5.66
CA ALA A 153 15.91 -14.95 5.46
C ALA A 153 15.75 -14.72 3.96
N ASP A 154 14.67 -15.22 3.38
CA ASP A 154 14.40 -15.25 1.94
C ASP A 154 13.40 -14.18 1.47
N MET A 155 12.75 -13.50 2.40
CA MET A 155 11.82 -12.43 2.09
C MET A 155 12.59 -11.12 2.01
N LEU A 156 12.63 -10.52 0.82
CA LEU A 156 13.34 -9.27 0.60
C LEU A 156 12.39 -8.07 0.65
N TYR A 157 12.68 -7.09 1.50
CA TYR A 157 12.12 -5.74 1.37
C TYR A 157 13.12 -4.90 0.58
N SER A 158 12.69 -4.35 -0.56
CA SER A 158 13.54 -3.51 -1.41
C SER A 158 12.94 -2.12 -1.62
N VAL A 159 13.82 -1.12 -1.62
CA VAL A 159 13.51 0.25 -2.02
C VAL A 159 14.37 0.54 -3.24
N ASN A 160 13.72 0.88 -4.34
CA ASN A 160 14.36 1.12 -5.62
C ASN A 160 14.46 2.63 -5.91
N TRP A 161 15.39 3.00 -6.80
CA TRP A 161 15.71 4.41 -7.07
C TRP A 161 14.57 5.19 -7.72
N ALA A 162 13.76 4.55 -8.57
CA ALA A 162 12.64 5.21 -9.22
C ALA A 162 11.39 5.10 -8.33
N PRO A 163 10.87 6.20 -7.74
CA PRO A 163 9.75 6.16 -6.78
C PRO A 163 8.38 5.97 -7.46
N LEU A 164 8.36 5.66 -8.75
CA LEU A 164 7.14 5.41 -9.50
C LEU A 164 6.81 3.92 -9.35
N GLY A 165 5.65 3.59 -8.80
CA GLY A 165 5.21 2.20 -8.69
C GLY A 165 5.88 1.38 -7.59
N GLY A 166 5.61 0.08 -7.62
CA GLY A 166 5.98 -0.91 -6.63
C GLY A 166 5.62 -2.30 -7.18
N PHE A 167 6.06 -3.35 -6.50
CA PHE A 167 5.70 -4.70 -6.88
C PHE A 167 5.81 -5.67 -5.70
N VAL A 168 4.96 -6.70 -5.71
CA VAL A 168 5.10 -7.88 -4.85
C VAL A 168 5.46 -9.08 -5.71
N ARG A 169 6.67 -9.61 -5.55
CA ARG A 169 7.12 -10.80 -6.26
C ARG A 169 6.64 -12.06 -5.55
N LEU A 170 5.67 -12.73 -6.15
CA LEU A 170 5.08 -13.97 -5.64
C LEU A 170 5.78 -15.20 -6.22
N ALA A 171 5.86 -16.27 -5.44
CA ALA A 171 6.36 -17.54 -5.94
C ALA A 171 5.41 -18.11 -7.01
N GLY A 172 5.99 -18.61 -8.11
CA GLY A 172 5.27 -19.29 -9.19
C GLY A 172 3.99 -18.56 -9.64
N GLU A 173 4.11 -17.29 -10.00
CA GLU A 173 2.98 -16.50 -10.50
C GLU A 173 2.34 -17.12 -11.76
N SER A 174 3.16 -17.72 -12.62
CA SER A 174 2.74 -18.36 -13.88
C SER A 174 2.87 -19.89 -13.88
N ASN A 175 3.66 -20.50 -13.00
CA ASN A 175 3.90 -21.94 -12.98
C ASN A 175 3.27 -22.61 -11.73
N PRO A 176 2.23 -23.46 -11.91
CA PRO A 176 1.59 -24.15 -10.80
C PRO A 176 2.43 -25.26 -10.18
N ALA A 177 3.46 -25.76 -10.86
CA ALA A 177 4.33 -26.83 -10.37
C ALA A 177 5.26 -26.37 -9.23
N ILE A 178 5.48 -25.06 -9.10
CA ILE A 178 6.36 -24.49 -8.08
C ILE A 178 5.68 -24.61 -6.70
N PRO A 179 6.39 -25.09 -5.66
CA PRO A 179 5.82 -25.22 -4.33
C PRO A 179 5.46 -23.85 -3.74
N ARG A 180 4.35 -23.82 -3.00
CA ARG A 180 3.75 -22.60 -2.42
C ARG A 180 3.51 -21.47 -3.43
N SER A 181 3.30 -21.82 -4.69
CA SER A 181 3.07 -20.86 -5.77
C SER A 181 1.66 -20.27 -5.76
N LEU A 182 1.51 -19.06 -6.31
CA LEU A 182 0.19 -18.49 -6.58
C LEU A 182 -0.58 -19.32 -7.62
N ALA A 183 0.10 -19.80 -8.66
CA ALA A 183 -0.51 -20.57 -9.73
C ALA A 183 -1.00 -21.96 -9.28
N SER A 184 -0.47 -22.54 -8.20
CA SER A 184 -1.01 -23.79 -7.64
C SER A 184 -2.36 -23.60 -6.93
N LYS A 185 -2.69 -22.37 -6.49
CA LYS A 185 -3.92 -22.08 -5.74
C LYS A 185 -5.15 -22.06 -6.64
N GLY A 186 -6.34 -22.19 -6.05
CA GLY A 186 -7.60 -22.09 -6.78
C GLY A 186 -7.83 -20.72 -7.42
N VAL A 187 -8.65 -20.66 -8.47
CA VAL A 187 -8.94 -19.44 -9.24
C VAL A 187 -9.44 -18.30 -8.34
N GLY A 188 -10.30 -18.60 -7.35
CA GLY A 188 -10.78 -17.61 -6.39
C GLY A 188 -9.67 -17.01 -5.53
N THR A 189 -8.71 -17.82 -5.06
CA THR A 189 -7.55 -17.34 -4.29
C THR A 189 -6.70 -16.39 -5.14
N ARG A 190 -6.43 -16.76 -6.41
CA ARG A 190 -5.66 -15.91 -7.33
C ARG A 190 -6.36 -14.58 -7.57
N PHE A 191 -7.66 -14.63 -7.84
CA PHE A 191 -8.49 -13.43 -8.03
C PHE A 191 -8.45 -12.52 -6.80
N LEU A 192 -8.63 -13.08 -5.59
CA LEU A 192 -8.57 -12.30 -4.35
C LEU A 192 -7.21 -11.63 -4.17
N VAL A 193 -6.10 -12.35 -4.41
CA VAL A 193 -4.75 -11.77 -4.33
C VAL A 193 -4.60 -10.64 -5.35
N LEU A 194 -5.04 -10.81 -6.60
CA LEU A 194 -4.92 -9.80 -7.67
C LEU A 194 -5.82 -8.58 -7.47
N VAL A 195 -6.96 -8.72 -6.78
CA VAL A 195 -7.87 -7.59 -6.51
C VAL A 195 -7.56 -6.89 -5.19
N ALA A 196 -6.80 -7.53 -4.28
CA ALA A 196 -6.51 -6.99 -2.97
C ALA A 196 -5.83 -5.61 -3.01
N GLY A 197 -4.90 -5.38 -3.94
CA GLY A 197 -4.23 -4.07 -4.07
C GLY A 197 -5.20 -2.94 -4.43
N PRO A 198 -5.94 -3.02 -5.55
CA PRO A 198 -6.97 -2.05 -5.90
C PRO A 198 -8.02 -1.87 -4.80
N LEU A 199 -8.43 -2.96 -4.16
CA LEU A 199 -9.42 -2.92 -3.08
C LEU A 199 -8.91 -2.12 -1.87
N MET A 200 -7.65 -2.29 -1.46
CA MET A 200 -7.07 -1.51 -0.37
C MET A 200 -7.05 -0.01 -0.68
N ASN A 201 -6.80 0.37 -1.93
CA ASN A 201 -6.85 1.78 -2.34
C ASN A 201 -8.27 2.33 -2.43
N ALA A 202 -9.29 1.49 -2.63
CA ALA A 202 -10.69 1.90 -2.54
C ALA A 202 -11.15 2.05 -1.08
N LEU A 203 -10.66 1.19 -0.18
CA LEU A 203 -11.00 1.23 1.24
C LEU A 203 -10.28 2.34 2.01
N LEU A 204 -9.06 2.68 1.61
CA LEU A 204 -8.24 3.68 2.31
C LEU A 204 -8.91 5.07 2.39
N PRO A 205 -9.45 5.66 1.30
CA PRO A 205 -10.17 6.93 1.38
C PRO A 205 -11.40 6.85 2.28
N ILE A 206 -12.15 5.73 2.23
CA ILE A 206 -13.32 5.53 3.10
C ILE A 206 -12.88 5.61 4.56
N ALA A 207 -11.85 4.86 4.94
CA ALA A 207 -11.31 4.88 6.30
C ALA A 207 -10.82 6.29 6.70
N ILE A 208 -10.06 6.97 5.83
CA ILE A 208 -9.54 8.32 6.09
C ILE A 208 -10.69 9.32 6.28
N PHE A 209 -11.67 9.35 5.37
CA PHE A 209 -12.81 10.26 5.47
C PHE A 209 -13.70 9.94 6.65
N THR A 210 -13.92 8.66 6.98
CA THR A 210 -14.67 8.30 8.19
C THR A 210 -13.99 8.85 9.44
N VAL A 211 -12.68 8.66 9.58
CA VAL A 211 -11.93 9.21 10.73
C VAL A 211 -11.97 10.73 10.73
N LEU A 212 -11.74 11.36 9.58
CA LEU A 212 -11.71 12.82 9.44
C LEU A 212 -13.08 13.46 9.77
N LEU A 213 -14.18 12.85 9.34
CA LEU A 213 -15.54 13.33 9.63
C LEU A 213 -15.99 13.02 11.05
N MET A 214 -15.37 12.04 11.71
CA MET A 214 -15.61 11.74 13.12
C MET A 214 -14.86 12.70 14.05
N MET A 215 -13.81 13.37 13.56
CA MET A 215 -13.12 14.41 14.34
C MET A 215 -14.05 15.60 14.55
N PRO A 216 -14.28 16.04 15.80
CA PRO A 216 -15.12 17.20 16.07
C PRO A 216 -14.54 18.43 15.40
N GLN A 217 -15.41 19.15 14.67
CA GLN A 217 -15.09 20.40 14.00
C GLN A 217 -15.61 21.54 14.87
N ASP A 218 -14.76 22.51 15.17
CA ASP A 218 -15.19 23.73 15.85
C ASP A 218 -16.05 24.55 14.89
N VAL A 219 -17.34 24.69 15.21
CA VAL A 219 -18.21 25.65 14.52
C VAL A 219 -18.03 27.01 15.18
N LEU A 220 -17.73 28.04 14.39
CA LEU A 220 -17.70 29.41 14.88
C LEU A 220 -19.13 29.81 15.28
N VAL A 221 -19.39 29.79 16.58
CA VAL A 221 -20.62 30.30 17.19
C VAL A 221 -20.51 31.82 17.32
N GLY A 222 -21.49 32.56 16.80
CA GLY A 222 -21.46 34.01 16.76
C GLY A 222 -22.81 34.61 16.37
N GLN A 223 -22.96 35.92 16.61
CA GLN A 223 -24.16 36.64 16.20
C GLN A 223 -24.21 36.75 14.67
N VAL A 224 -25.37 36.43 14.09
CA VAL A 224 -25.59 36.56 12.66
C VAL A 224 -26.08 37.97 12.37
N ALA A 225 -25.15 38.87 12.04
CA ALA A 225 -25.46 40.23 11.63
C ALA A 225 -25.67 40.32 10.12
N VAL A 226 -26.66 41.10 9.70
CA VAL A 226 -26.95 41.39 8.30
C VAL A 226 -25.96 42.43 7.78
N ASP A 227 -25.03 42.01 6.92
CA ASP A 227 -24.03 42.91 6.34
C ASP A 227 -24.64 43.87 5.31
N ALA A 228 -25.51 43.37 4.43
CA ALA A 228 -26.22 44.18 3.45
C ALA A 228 -27.53 43.50 3.01
N VAL A 229 -28.49 44.31 2.56
CA VAL A 229 -29.76 43.83 2.00
C VAL A 229 -29.87 44.27 0.55
N THR A 230 -30.03 43.32 -0.36
CA THR A 230 -30.16 43.58 -1.80
C THR A 230 -31.51 44.24 -2.13
N GLU A 231 -31.50 45.25 -2.99
CA GLU A 231 -32.72 45.90 -3.48
C GLU A 231 -33.64 44.93 -4.24
N GLY A 232 -34.94 44.99 -3.99
CA GLY A 232 -35.96 44.10 -4.55
C GLY A 232 -35.98 42.70 -3.96
N SER A 233 -35.19 42.41 -2.91
CA SER A 233 -35.16 41.10 -2.26
C SER A 233 -36.35 40.88 -1.30
N PRO A 234 -36.74 39.61 -1.03
CA PRO A 234 -37.74 39.31 -0.01
C PRO A 234 -37.37 39.84 1.39
N ALA A 235 -36.08 39.84 1.72
CA ALA A 235 -35.58 40.40 2.98
C ALA A 235 -35.84 41.91 3.07
N GLN A 236 -35.66 42.66 1.97
CA GLN A 236 -36.02 44.08 1.92
C GLN A 236 -37.53 44.28 2.05
N ALA A 237 -38.33 43.49 1.33
CA ALA A 237 -39.80 43.57 1.40
C ALA A 237 -40.34 43.25 2.80
N ALA A 238 -39.66 42.36 3.53
CA ALA A 238 -39.96 42.03 4.92
C ALA A 238 -39.48 43.11 5.92
N GLY A 239 -38.65 44.06 5.51
CA GLY A 239 -38.16 45.16 6.36
C GLY A 239 -36.88 44.84 7.15
N ILE A 240 -36.10 43.83 6.72
CA ILE A 240 -34.76 43.57 7.23
C ILE A 240 -33.82 44.71 6.79
N GLN A 241 -32.94 45.13 7.69
CA GLN A 241 -31.98 46.23 7.50
C GLN A 241 -30.55 45.77 7.73
N GLN A 242 -29.59 46.57 7.28
CA GLN A 242 -28.18 46.39 7.63
C GLN A 242 -28.00 46.48 9.16
N ASP A 243 -27.06 45.72 9.70
CA ASP A 243 -26.73 45.59 11.13
C ASP A 243 -27.79 44.89 12.00
N ASP A 244 -28.88 44.41 11.40
CA ASP A 244 -29.86 43.56 12.09
C ASP A 244 -29.19 42.25 12.56
N ILE A 245 -29.38 41.89 13.83
CA ILE A 245 -28.85 40.64 14.40
C ILE A 245 -29.98 39.61 14.48
N ILE A 246 -29.84 38.51 13.76
CA ILE A 246 -30.85 37.44 13.72
C ILE A 246 -30.63 36.51 14.90
N LEU A 247 -31.62 36.44 15.81
CA LEU A 247 -31.56 35.66 17.05
C LEU A 247 -32.26 34.30 16.93
N SER A 248 -33.40 34.25 16.23
CA SER A 248 -34.15 33.00 16.01
C SER A 248 -34.96 33.02 14.73
N SER A 249 -35.27 31.85 14.19
CA SER A 249 -36.19 31.64 13.05
C SER A 249 -37.21 30.56 13.43
N ASP A 250 -38.52 30.87 13.34
CA ASP A 250 -39.64 29.99 13.71
C ASP A 250 -39.51 29.37 15.12
N GLY A 251 -38.96 30.14 16.07
CA GLY A 251 -38.69 29.69 17.44
C GLY A 251 -37.42 28.86 17.62
N ALA A 252 -36.69 28.52 16.55
CA ALA A 252 -35.38 27.88 16.62
C ALA A 252 -34.26 28.94 16.76
N LYS A 253 -33.41 28.80 17.77
CA LYS A 253 -32.29 29.72 18.03
C LYS A 253 -31.23 29.60 16.93
N ILE A 254 -30.76 30.74 16.43
CA ILE A 254 -29.69 30.82 15.43
C ILE A 254 -28.38 31.13 16.16
N GLU A 255 -27.39 30.24 16.04
CA GLU A 255 -26.11 30.39 16.74
C GLU A 255 -24.94 30.68 15.78
N ASN A 256 -25.15 30.54 14.47
CA ASN A 256 -24.19 30.87 13.42
C ASN A 256 -24.93 31.04 12.07
N ALA A 257 -24.22 31.57 11.07
CA ALA A 257 -24.81 31.80 9.75
C ALA A 257 -25.23 30.49 9.04
N GLY A 258 -24.55 29.38 9.32
CA GLY A 258 -24.88 28.06 8.78
C GLY A 258 -26.24 27.56 9.22
N ASP A 259 -26.61 27.80 10.49
CA ASP A 259 -27.94 27.47 11.01
C ASP A 259 -29.03 28.24 10.27
N LEU A 260 -28.86 29.56 10.11
CA LEU A 260 -29.83 30.38 9.40
C LEU A 260 -30.04 29.89 7.96
N ILE A 261 -28.96 29.66 7.22
CA ILE A 261 -29.01 29.14 5.84
C ILE A 261 -29.70 27.77 5.81
N ARG A 262 -29.41 26.88 6.77
CA ARG A 262 -30.05 25.57 6.87
C ARG A 262 -31.56 25.71 7.09
N TYR A 263 -32.01 26.57 8.00
CA TYR A 263 -33.44 26.78 8.27
C TYR A 263 -34.18 27.39 7.07
N ILE A 264 -33.58 28.35 6.37
CA ILE A 264 -34.13 28.92 5.12
C ILE A 264 -34.34 27.81 4.08
N ASN A 265 -33.31 26.99 3.86
CA ASN A 265 -33.37 25.91 2.87
C ASN A 265 -34.41 24.85 3.23
N LEU A 266 -34.59 24.52 4.52
CA LEU A 266 -35.60 23.57 4.98
C LEU A 266 -37.04 24.06 4.76
N LYS A 267 -37.29 25.37 4.81
CA LYS A 267 -38.62 25.97 4.61
C LYS A 267 -38.96 26.20 3.14
N GLY A 268 -37.98 26.14 2.24
CA GLY A 268 -38.19 26.03 0.80
C GLY A 268 -39.02 27.16 0.18
N GLY A 269 -38.90 28.39 0.68
CA GLY A 269 -39.64 29.56 0.19
C GLY A 269 -40.99 29.81 0.87
N SER A 270 -41.34 29.03 1.90
CA SER A 270 -42.45 29.37 2.80
C SER A 270 -42.10 30.57 3.67
N SER A 271 -43.12 31.30 4.12
CA SER A 271 -42.92 32.41 5.05
C SER A 271 -42.38 31.94 6.40
N MET A 272 -41.46 32.70 6.97
CA MET A 272 -40.77 32.43 8.23
C MET A 272 -40.91 33.60 9.20
N GLU A 273 -41.00 33.34 10.50
CA GLU A 273 -41.00 34.36 11.54
C GLU A 273 -39.62 34.45 12.19
N TRP A 274 -38.91 35.55 11.92
CA TRP A 274 -37.57 35.78 12.44
C TRP A 274 -37.60 36.76 13.61
N LEU A 275 -36.90 36.42 14.69
CA LEU A 275 -36.63 37.38 15.78
C LEU A 275 -35.32 38.08 15.47
N VAL A 276 -35.41 39.39 15.31
CA VAL A 276 -34.30 40.25 14.94
C VAL A 276 -34.04 41.27 16.05
N ALA A 277 -32.79 41.45 16.43
CA ALA A 277 -32.35 42.51 17.30
C ALA A 277 -31.80 43.67 16.46
N ARG A 278 -32.47 44.82 16.57
CA ARG A 278 -32.08 46.08 15.93
C ARG A 278 -31.69 47.06 17.03
N GLY A 279 -30.39 47.28 17.21
CA GLY A 279 -29.87 48.06 18.33
C GLY A 279 -30.22 47.43 19.68
N SER A 280 -31.00 48.11 20.51
CA SER A 280 -31.47 47.62 21.82
C SER A 280 -32.85 46.97 21.81
N HIS A 281 -33.53 46.95 20.67
CA HIS A 281 -34.90 46.43 20.55
C HIS A 281 -34.93 45.11 19.80
N GLN A 282 -35.84 44.23 20.19
CA GLN A 282 -36.12 42.97 19.50
C GLN A 282 -37.47 43.08 18.80
N GLU A 283 -37.52 42.68 17.54
CA GLU A 283 -38.70 42.71 16.69
C GLU A 283 -38.88 41.36 16.00
N ILE A 284 -40.12 40.93 15.83
CA ILE A 284 -40.45 39.74 15.05
C ILE A 284 -40.82 40.20 13.64
N ILE A 285 -40.04 39.75 12.66
CA ILE A 285 -40.20 40.09 11.26
C ILE A 285 -40.62 38.84 10.50
N ARG A 286 -41.65 38.98 9.66
CA ARG A 286 -42.12 37.90 8.81
C ARG A 286 -41.48 38.02 7.43
N VAL A 287 -40.62 37.07 7.10
CA VAL A 287 -39.83 37.00 5.86
C VAL A 287 -40.44 35.96 4.92
#